data_AF-A0A814QBH9-F1
#
_entry.id   AF-A0A814QBH9-F1
#
_cell.length_a   1.000
_cell.length_b   1.000
_cell.length_c   1.000
_cell.angle_alpha   90.00
_cell.angle_beta   90.00
_cell.angle_gamma   90.00
#
_symmetry.space_group_name_H-M   'P 1'
#
loop_
_entity.id
_entity.type
_entity.pdbx_description
1 polymer ?
#
loop_
_entity_poly.entity_id
_entity_poly.type
_entity_poly.pdbx_seq_one_letter_code
_entity_poly.pdbx_strand_id
1 'polypeptide(L)'
;MFIFFANEEFTHAASLKGVTLALYTGNQGIMEGTIRDTNYRMRDALKALNIPVYFNDYGNGVSIGNNCKGKHDFPCWNAALTNVLPRMMAVLQQKY
;
A
#
# COMPACT_ATOMS: atom_id res chain seq x y z
N MET A 1 -4.83 6.64 -3.06
CA MET A 1 -5.62 5.77 -3.94
C MET A 1 -5.62 4.39 -3.31
N PHE A 2 -6.75 3.97 -2.74
CA PHE A 2 -6.95 2.60 -2.33
C PHE A 2 -7.01 1.78 -3.60
N ILE A 3 -6.11 0.80 -3.75
CA ILE A 3 -6.21 -0.09 -4.88
C ILE A 3 -6.61 -1.47 -4.39
N PHE A 4 -7.92 -1.72 -4.51
CA PHE A 4 -8.48 -3.06 -4.53
C PHE A 4 -8.08 -3.67 -5.87
N PHE A 5 -7.45 -4.83 -5.83
CA PHE A 5 -6.89 -5.44 -7.02
C PHE A 5 -7.23 -6.92 -7.04
N ALA A 6 -8.10 -7.25 -8.00
CA ALA A 6 -8.37 -8.60 -8.46
C ALA A 6 -8.00 -8.60 -9.94
N ASN A 7 -6.94 -9.36 -10.27
CA ASN A 7 -6.33 -9.66 -11.58
C ASN A 7 -4.97 -8.96 -11.88
N GLU A 8 -3.90 -9.74 -11.71
CA GLU A 8 -2.57 -9.65 -12.36
C GLU A 8 -1.92 -8.26 -12.64
N GLU A 9 -2.10 -7.23 -11.80
CA GLU A 9 -1.55 -5.90 -12.14
C GLU A 9 -0.03 -5.77 -12.10
N PHE A 10 0.72 -6.73 -11.53
CA PHE A 10 2.18 -6.70 -11.61
C PHE A 10 2.68 -6.78 -13.06
N THR A 11 1.89 -7.36 -13.98
CA THR A 11 2.21 -7.37 -15.42
C THR A 11 2.20 -5.97 -16.06
N HIS A 12 1.47 -5.03 -15.46
CA HIS A 12 1.35 -3.65 -15.93
C HIS A 12 2.12 -2.64 -15.08
N ALA A 13 2.94 -3.08 -14.12
CA ALA A 13 3.69 -2.20 -13.21
C ALA A 13 4.52 -1.13 -13.95
N ALA A 14 5.01 -1.42 -15.15
CA ALA A 14 5.75 -0.48 -16.00
C ALA A 14 4.93 0.78 -16.36
N SER A 15 3.61 0.67 -16.47
CA SER A 15 2.72 1.80 -16.77
C SER A 15 2.67 2.84 -15.64
N LEU A 16 3.13 2.51 -14.43
CA LEU A 16 3.10 3.40 -13.28
C LEU A 16 4.33 4.30 -13.17
N LYS A 17 5.19 4.33 -14.19
CA LYS A 17 6.35 5.21 -14.22
C LYS A 17 5.90 6.68 -14.11
N GLY A 18 6.52 7.42 -13.19
CA GLY A 18 6.16 8.81 -12.90
C GLY A 18 5.01 8.97 -11.89
N VAL A 19 4.44 7.87 -11.39
CA VAL A 19 3.45 7.88 -10.30
C VAL A 19 4.16 7.62 -8.97
N THR A 20 3.82 8.39 -7.94
CA THR A 20 4.24 8.09 -6.57
C THR A 20 3.28 7.06 -5.97
N LEU A 21 3.80 5.90 -5.57
CA LEU A 21 3.01 4.79 -5.07
C LEU A 21 3.25 4.56 -3.58
N ALA A 22 2.19 4.17 -2.87
CA ALA A 22 2.26 3.75 -1.48
C ALA A 22 1.41 2.49 -1.29
N LEU A 23 2.03 1.43 -0.77
CA LEU A 23 1.42 0.12 -0.54
C LEU A 23 1.40 -0.17 0.96
N TYR A 24 0.26 -0.68 1.43
CA TYR A 24 0.00 -0.95 2.84
C TYR A 24 -0.63 -2.32 2.99
N THR A 25 -0.18 -3.10 3.98
CA THR A 25 -0.75 -4.42 4.27
C THR A 25 -0.51 -4.85 5.71
N GLY A 26 -1.44 -5.62 6.27
CA GLY A 26 -1.30 -6.33 7.53
C GLY A 26 -0.95 -7.80 7.32
N ASN A 27 -1.10 -8.61 8.38
CA ASN A 27 -0.86 -10.05 8.30
C ASN A 27 -1.84 -10.89 9.14
N GLN A 28 -3.00 -10.35 9.53
CA GLN A 28 -3.96 -11.05 10.38
C GLN A 28 -5.18 -11.53 9.59
N GLY A 29 -5.37 -12.85 9.58
CA GLY A 29 -6.46 -13.52 8.88
C GLY A 29 -6.13 -13.85 7.42
N ILE A 30 -6.91 -14.77 6.84
CA ILE A 30 -6.66 -15.30 5.49
C ILE A 30 -6.74 -14.18 4.44
N MET A 31 -7.77 -13.33 4.51
CA MET A 31 -7.98 -12.27 3.54
C MET A 31 -6.82 -11.27 3.50
N GLU A 32 -6.40 -10.77 4.67
CA GLU A 32 -5.28 -9.83 4.72
C GLU A 32 -3.95 -10.51 4.37
N GLY A 33 -3.76 -11.79 4.72
CA GLY A 33 -2.60 -12.58 4.29
C GLY A 33 -2.50 -12.70 2.77
N THR A 34 -3.60 -12.96 2.07
CA THR A 34 -3.62 -12.99 0.60
C THR A 34 -3.28 -11.62 0.01
N ILE A 35 -3.82 -10.54 0.58
CA ILE A 35 -3.50 -9.17 0.15
C ILE A 35 -2.03 -8.82 0.40
N ARG A 36 -1.45 -9.31 1.49
CA ARG A 36 -0.02 -9.16 1.79
C ARG A 36 0.84 -9.77 0.70
N ASP A 37 0.59 -11.01 0.33
CA ASP A 37 1.38 -11.68 -0.71
C ASP A 37 1.32 -10.93 -2.06
N THR A 38 0.14 -10.45 -2.44
CA THR A 38 -0.03 -9.62 -3.65
C THR A 38 0.74 -8.30 -3.55
N ASN A 39 0.69 -7.63 -2.39
CA ASN A 39 1.44 -6.40 -2.14
C ASN A 39 2.96 -6.60 -2.24
N TYR A 40 3.48 -7.73 -1.75
CA TYR A 40 4.90 -8.08 -1.88
C TYR A 40 5.28 -8.30 -3.35
N ARG A 41 4.47 -9.05 -4.11
CA ARG A 41 4.70 -9.26 -5.56
C ARG A 41 4.73 -7.94 -6.33
N MET A 42 3.78 -7.04 -6.06
CA MET A 42 3.73 -5.72 -6.70
C MET A 42 4.93 -4.85 -6.32
N ARG A 43 5.31 -4.82 -5.04
CA ARG A 43 6.53 -4.12 -4.60
C ARG A 43 7.76 -4.61 -5.33
N ASP A 44 7.91 -5.93 -5.48
CA ASP A 44 9.09 -6.52 -6.10
C ASP A 44 9.12 -6.24 -7.61
N ALA A 45 7.97 -6.25 -8.29
CA ALA A 45 7.84 -5.82 -9.68
C ALA A 45 8.21 -4.34 -9.86
N LEU A 46 7.70 -3.45 -8.99
CA LEU A 46 8.04 -2.02 -9.02
C LEU A 46 9.53 -1.78 -8.77
N LYS A 47 10.12 -2.49 -7.81
CA LYS A 47 11.56 -2.43 -7.53
C LYS A 47 12.40 -2.87 -8.73
N ALA A 48 12.03 -3.97 -9.38
CA ALA A 48 12.72 -4.46 -10.58
C ALA A 48 12.71 -3.43 -11.73
N LEU A 49 11.67 -2.60 -11.79
CA LEU A 49 11.50 -1.53 -12.77
C LEU A 49 12.09 -0.17 -12.32
N ASN A 50 12.74 -0.12 -11.15
CA ASN A 50 13.22 1.12 -10.51
C ASN A 50 12.12 2.18 -10.32
N ILE A 51 10.87 1.76 -10.10
CA ILE A 51 9.75 2.66 -9.82
C ILE A 51 9.69 2.89 -8.29
N PRO A 52 9.79 4.15 -7.81
CA PRO A 52 9.72 4.44 -6.39
C PRO A 52 8.39 4.02 -5.77
N VAL A 53 8.45 3.28 -4.66
CA VAL A 53 7.28 2.83 -3.91
C VAL A 53 7.54 2.93 -2.42
N TYR A 54 6.62 3.57 -1.70
CA TYR A 54 6.56 3.45 -0.24
C TYR A 54 5.84 2.15 0.11
N PHE A 55 6.42 1.35 1.00
CA PHE A 55 5.87 0.05 1.38
C PHE A 55 5.81 -0.07 2.90
N ASN A 56 4.61 -0.27 3.44
CA ASN A 56 4.40 -0.48 4.88
C ASN A 56 3.62 -1.77 5.13
N ASP A 57 4.33 -2.81 5.51
CA ASP A 57 3.76 -4.01 6.10
C ASP A 57 3.62 -3.78 7.61
N TYR A 58 2.40 -3.41 8.03
CA TYR A 58 2.10 -3.10 9.42
C TYR A 58 1.81 -4.35 10.26
N GLY A 59 1.93 -5.56 9.68
CA GLY A 59 1.76 -6.83 10.38
C GLY A 59 0.47 -6.88 11.20
N ASN A 60 0.60 -6.99 12.52
CA ASN A 60 -0.53 -7.04 13.46
C ASN A 60 -1.16 -5.66 13.77
N GLY A 61 -0.75 -4.61 13.08
CA GLY A 61 -1.29 -3.25 13.20
C GLY A 61 -0.63 -2.39 14.29
N VAL A 62 0.27 -2.93 15.12
CA VAL A 62 0.91 -2.17 16.21
C VAL A 62 1.71 -0.98 15.68
N SER A 63 2.37 -1.14 14.52
CA SER A 63 3.19 -0.07 13.94
C SER A 63 2.39 1.06 13.27
N ILE A 64 1.12 0.81 12.90
CA ILE A 64 0.29 1.80 12.19
C ILE A 64 -0.73 2.49 13.10
N GLY A 65 -1.05 1.90 14.26
CA GLY A 65 -1.91 2.53 15.27
C GLY A 65 -3.39 2.58 14.89
N ASN A 66 -4.12 3.57 15.42
CA ASN A 66 -5.54 3.85 15.13
C ASN A 66 -6.48 2.63 15.28
N ASN A 67 -6.25 1.83 16.32
CA ASN A 67 -6.99 0.60 16.61
C ASN A 67 -6.92 -0.47 15.49
N CYS A 68 -6.02 -0.33 14.52
CA CYS A 68 -5.75 -1.36 13.54
C CYS A 68 -5.18 -2.60 14.23
N LYS A 69 -5.79 -3.77 13.96
CA LYS A 69 -5.33 -5.07 14.48
C LYS A 69 -4.72 -5.93 13.39
N GLY A 70 -4.25 -5.34 12.30
CA GLY A 70 -3.61 -6.06 11.20
C GLY A 70 -4.57 -6.82 10.28
N LYS A 71 -5.88 -6.56 10.38
CA LYS A 71 -6.96 -7.27 9.68
C LYS A 71 -7.46 -6.50 8.47
N HIS A 72 -8.27 -7.16 7.65
CA HIS A 72 -8.94 -6.56 6.50
C HIS A 72 -10.20 -5.78 6.93
N ASP A 73 -10.02 -4.63 7.58
CA ASP A 73 -11.10 -3.84 8.16
C ASP A 73 -10.92 -2.32 8.09
N PHE A 74 -12.01 -1.59 8.33
CA PHE A 74 -12.05 -0.12 8.30
C PHE A 74 -11.05 0.57 9.22
N PRO A 75 -10.85 0.14 10.49
CA PRO A 75 -9.80 0.72 11.34
C PRO A 75 -8.42 0.72 10.68
N CYS A 76 -8.02 -0.39 10.06
CA CYS A 76 -6.74 -0.49 9.36
C CYS A 76 -6.69 0.39 8.10
N TRP A 77 -7.77 0.49 7.33
CA TRP A 77 -7.83 1.40 6.17
C TRP A 77 -7.75 2.87 6.55
N ASN A 78 -8.42 3.26 7.64
CA ASN A 78 -8.34 4.62 8.17
C ASN A 78 -6.92 4.93 8.66
N ALA A 79 -6.27 3.99 9.36
CA ALA A 79 -4.88 4.13 9.78
C ALA A 79 -3.92 4.35 8.60
N ALA A 80 -4.07 3.55 7.53
CA ALA A 80 -3.31 3.70 6.31
C ALA A 80 -3.55 5.05 5.63
N LEU A 81 -4.81 5.51 5.56
CA LEU A 81 -5.14 6.82 4.99
C LEU A 81 -4.51 7.97 5.78
N THR A 82 -4.63 7.97 7.11
CA THR A 82 -3.99 8.97 7.97
C THR A 82 -2.47 8.98 7.77
N ASN A 83 -1.85 7.81 7.64
CA ASN A 83 -0.40 7.70 7.46
C ASN A 83 0.07 8.22 6.09
N VAL A 84 -0.69 7.95 5.02
CA VAL A 84 -0.29 8.33 3.65
C VAL A 84 -0.62 9.78 3.32
N LEU A 85 -1.62 10.37 3.98
CA LEU A 85 -2.13 11.71 3.66
C LEU A 85 -1.02 12.79 3.59
N PRO A 86 -0.06 12.89 4.53
CA PRO A 86 1.02 13.89 4.42
C PRO A 86 1.86 13.71 3.15
N ARG A 87 2.09 12.47 2.69
CA ARG A 87 2.83 12.17 1.46
C ARG A 87 2.02 12.56 0.23
N MET A 88 0.71 12.28 0.23
CA MET A 88 -0.19 12.71 -0.84
C MET A 88 -0.19 14.24 -0.96
N MET A 89 -0.31 14.95 0.16
CA MET A 89 -0.30 16.41 0.19
C MET A 89 1.01 16.98 -0.33
N ALA A 90 2.16 16.42 0.06
CA ALA A 90 3.47 16.86 -0.43
C ALA A 90 3.59 16.77 -1.97
N VAL A 91 3.06 15.70 -2.58
CA VAL A 91 3.07 15.55 -4.05
C VAL A 91 2.09 16.50 -4.73
N LEU A 92 0.90 16.71 -4.14
CA LEU A 92 -0.12 17.58 -4.72
C LEU A 92 0.23 19.07 -4.61
N GLN A 93 0.87 19.48 -3.52
CA GLN A 93 1.33 20.86 -3.31
C GLN A 93 2.49 21.24 -4.22
N GLN A 94 3.32 20.29 -4.66
CA GLN A 94 4.41 20.55 -5.62
C GLN A 94 3.92 20.86 -7.05
N LYS A 95 2.62 20.72 -7.32
CA LYS A 95 2.02 20.97 -8.64
C LYS A 95 1.41 22.37 -8.80
N TYR A 96 1.58 23.24 -7.80
CA TYR A 96 1.19 24.65 -7.80
C TYR A 96 2.37 25.50 -7.31
#